data_AF-A0A7Y5BNZ4-F1
#
_entry.id   AF-A0A7Y5BNZ4-F1
#
_cell.length_a   1.000
_cell.length_b   1.000
_cell.length_c   1.000
_cell.angle_alpha   90.00
_cell.angle_beta   90.00
_cell.angle_gamma   90.00
#
_symmetry.space_group_name_H-M   'P 1'
#
loop_
_entity.id
_entity.type
_entity.pdbx_description
1 polymer ?
#
loop_
_entity_poly.entity_id
_entity_poly.type
_entity_poly.pdbx_seq_one_letter_code
_entity_poly.pdbx_strand_id
1 'polypeptide(L)'
;NDLDLTLSLGAGELTLNPDAESALVEGTVSYNVPDFKPELTTQGGNLTLEQGELSIQGIPQFDDEVENHWDLSLGTTPMTLRIQAGAYVGKYDLGGLSLENLYIADGAADVNLDFSAPNLVEMGVLDYSTGASNLTLTNLSNANFSTLIFTSGAGNYTLDFSGTFQRDANVKVEAGLSTVRLLVPEGMNVKLTFDGGLTNVSMSGGWEKLNDTSYIQTGEGPTLTITVEMGAGNLELLNP
;
A
#
# COMPACT_ATOMS: atom_id res chain seq x y z
N ASN A 1 -6.44 24.49 -3.01
CA ASN A 1 -5.42 24.00 -2.07
C ASN A 1 -5.67 22.54 -1.97
N ASP A 2 -4.72 21.75 -2.45
CA ASP A 2 -4.76 20.30 -2.32
C ASP A 2 -4.55 19.99 -0.84
N LEU A 3 -5.39 19.13 -0.27
CA LEU A 3 -5.32 18.76 1.14
C LEU A 3 -4.34 17.60 1.29
N ASP A 4 -3.42 17.72 2.23
CA ASP A 4 -2.47 16.66 2.54
C ASP A 4 -2.76 16.14 3.96
N LEU A 5 -3.02 14.84 4.08
CA LEU A 5 -3.09 14.14 5.34
C LEU A 5 -1.84 13.29 5.53
N THR A 6 -1.10 13.50 6.62
CA THR A 6 0.04 12.68 7.01
C THR A 6 -0.23 11.99 8.34
N LEU A 7 -0.08 10.67 8.35
CA LEU A 7 -0.13 9.82 9.53
C LEU A 7 1.27 9.27 9.80
N SER A 8 1.83 9.57 10.97
CA SER A 8 3.19 9.14 11.35
C SER A 8 3.15 8.35 12.65
N LEU A 9 3.62 7.09 12.62
CA LEU A 9 3.68 6.21 13.80
C LEU A 9 4.99 5.43 13.86
N GLY A 10 5.56 5.30 15.05
CA GLY A 10 6.79 4.55 15.27
C GLY A 10 6.56 3.05 15.29
N ALA A 11 5.60 2.60 16.10
CA ALA A 11 5.23 1.19 16.19
C ALA A 11 3.83 1.00 16.76
N GLY A 12 3.14 -0.08 16.38
CA GLY A 12 1.81 -0.39 16.94
C GLY A 12 0.86 -0.99 15.90
N GLU A 13 -0.40 -0.60 15.99
CA GLU A 13 -1.47 -0.99 15.05
C GLU A 13 -2.11 0.25 14.45
N LEU A 14 -2.34 0.24 13.13
CA LEU A 14 -3.07 1.28 12.42
C LEU A 14 -4.22 0.66 11.62
N THR A 15 -5.44 1.00 12.00
CA THR A 15 -6.67 0.70 11.27
C THR A 15 -7.16 1.97 10.58
N LEU A 16 -7.37 1.90 9.27
CA LEU A 16 -7.97 2.97 8.47
C LEU A 16 -9.26 2.46 7.84
N ASN A 17 -10.33 3.20 8.03
CA ASN A 17 -11.65 2.93 7.46
C ASN A 17 -12.06 4.11 6.55
N PRO A 18 -12.92 3.88 5.55
CA PRO A 18 -13.55 4.98 4.83
C PRO A 18 -14.67 5.62 5.68
N ASP A 19 -15.39 6.57 5.07
CA ASP A 19 -16.67 7.10 5.55
C ASP A 19 -16.63 7.88 6.88
N ALA A 20 -15.60 8.71 7.11
CA ALA A 20 -15.71 9.74 8.15
C ALA A 20 -16.89 10.69 7.86
N GLU A 21 -17.72 10.99 8.86
CA GLU A 21 -19.01 11.66 8.64
C GLU A 21 -18.86 13.11 8.17
N SER A 22 -17.92 13.86 8.77
CA SER A 22 -17.80 15.31 8.54
C SER A 22 -16.37 15.85 8.61
N ALA A 23 -15.39 15.02 8.95
CA ALA A 23 -13.99 15.40 9.07
C ALA A 23 -13.14 14.82 7.93
N LEU A 24 -11.96 15.41 7.69
CA LEU A 24 -10.95 14.81 6.81
C LEU A 24 -10.45 13.48 7.40
N VAL A 25 -10.29 13.45 8.72
CA VAL A 25 -9.96 12.27 9.53
C VAL A 25 -10.61 12.42 10.90
N GLU A 26 -11.16 11.33 11.42
CA GLU A 26 -11.69 11.23 12.78
C GLU A 26 -11.40 9.84 13.35
N GLY A 27 -11.53 9.65 14.65
CA GLY A 27 -11.33 8.34 15.27
C GLY A 27 -10.70 8.43 16.66
N THR A 28 -10.10 7.32 17.08
CA THR A 28 -9.52 7.16 18.41
C THR A 28 -8.10 6.62 18.34
N VAL A 29 -7.25 7.13 19.22
CA VAL A 29 -5.91 6.58 19.45
C VAL A 29 -5.81 6.13 20.91
N SER A 30 -5.54 4.85 21.12
CA SER A 30 -5.38 4.23 22.44
C SER A 30 -3.91 3.89 22.67
N TYR A 31 -3.36 4.31 23.80
CA TYR A 31 -1.96 4.11 24.14
C TYR A 31 -1.74 4.01 25.65
N ASN A 32 -0.76 3.21 26.09
CA ASN A 32 -0.39 3.07 27.50
C ASN A 32 0.99 3.66 27.86
N VAL A 33 1.77 4.06 26.86
CA VAL A 33 3.04 4.78 27.05
C VAL A 33 2.80 6.28 26.92
N PRO A 34 3.02 7.10 27.96
CA PRO A 34 2.73 8.54 27.90
C PRO A 34 3.41 9.29 26.75
N ASP A 35 4.63 8.89 26.38
CA ASP A 35 5.40 9.46 25.26
C ASP A 35 4.75 9.19 23.90
N PHE A 36 3.85 8.21 23.78
CA PHE A 36 3.12 7.90 22.54
C PHE A 36 1.92 8.80 22.28
N LYS A 37 1.64 9.75 23.18
CA LYS A 37 0.55 10.68 22.99
C LYS A 37 0.64 11.34 21.60
N PRO A 38 -0.37 11.20 20.73
CA PRO A 38 -0.32 11.75 19.39
C PRO A 38 -0.44 13.28 19.42
N GLU A 39 0.25 13.93 18.50
CA GLU A 39 0.21 15.36 18.26
C GLU A 39 -0.45 15.64 16.91
N LEU A 40 -1.34 16.63 16.89
CA LEU A 40 -2.04 17.06 15.68
C LEU A 40 -1.59 18.47 15.29
N THR A 41 -1.02 18.59 14.10
CA THR A 41 -0.58 19.88 13.53
C THR A 41 -1.40 20.22 12.29
N THR A 42 -1.88 21.47 12.23
CA THR A 42 -2.60 22.02 11.07
C THR A 42 -1.86 23.22 10.51
N GLN A 43 -1.43 23.16 9.25
CA GLN A 43 -0.76 24.28 8.59
C GLN A 43 -1.08 24.33 7.09
N GLY A 44 -1.75 25.39 6.65
CA GLY A 44 -1.85 25.73 5.22
C GLY A 44 -2.59 24.71 4.34
N GLY A 45 -3.44 23.84 4.89
CA GLY A 45 -4.09 22.74 4.16
C GLY A 45 -3.46 21.36 4.42
N ASN A 46 -2.35 21.32 5.17
CA ASN A 46 -1.73 20.09 5.64
C ASN A 46 -2.22 19.76 7.04
N LEU A 47 -2.63 18.51 7.24
CA LEU A 47 -2.97 17.91 8.51
C LEU A 47 -1.97 16.79 8.80
N THR A 48 -1.24 16.91 9.89
CA THR A 48 -0.30 15.87 10.34
C THR A 48 -0.74 15.35 11.70
N LEU A 49 -1.04 14.05 11.78
CA LEU A 49 -1.26 13.33 13.03
C LEU A 49 -0.06 12.41 13.26
N GLU A 50 0.74 12.72 14.27
CA GLU A 50 2.03 12.07 14.52
C GLU A 50 2.10 11.52 15.94
N GLN A 51 2.60 10.30 16.09
CA GLN A 51 2.91 9.71 17.38
C GLN A 51 4.02 10.52 18.06
N GLY A 52 3.85 10.82 19.34
CA GLY A 52 4.93 11.41 20.13
C GLY A 52 6.20 10.55 20.14
N GLU A 53 7.35 11.21 20.26
CA GLU A 53 8.65 10.55 20.29
C GLU A 53 8.94 9.95 21.68
N LEU A 54 9.34 8.69 21.70
CA LEU A 54 9.94 8.10 22.89
C LEU A 54 11.26 8.81 23.21
N SER A 55 11.38 9.30 24.45
CA SER A 55 12.63 9.85 24.95
C SER A 55 13.60 8.74 25.38
N ILE A 56 14.24 8.06 24.43
CA ILE A 56 15.06 6.88 24.75
C ILE A 56 16.52 7.23 25.08
N GLN A 57 16.96 6.91 26.30
CA GLN A 57 18.38 6.73 26.66
C GLN A 57 18.68 5.24 26.91
N GLY A 58 18.73 4.40 25.86
CA GLY A 58 19.03 2.96 25.97
C GLY A 58 18.10 2.06 25.16
N ILE A 59 17.97 0.79 25.55
CA ILE A 59 16.91 -0.11 25.02
C ILE A 59 15.70 0.04 25.96
N PRO A 60 14.51 0.38 25.46
CA PRO A 60 13.31 0.49 26.30
C PRO A 60 13.02 -0.84 27.00
N GLN A 61 12.77 -0.80 28.30
CA GLN A 61 12.13 -1.91 29.01
C GLN A 61 10.72 -1.48 29.37
N PHE A 62 9.74 -2.23 28.87
CA PHE A 62 8.34 -2.07 29.22
C PHE A 62 7.99 -3.25 30.13
N ASP A 63 7.46 -2.94 31.31
CA ASP A 63 7.03 -3.96 32.28
C ASP A 63 5.72 -4.63 31.85
N ASP A 64 4.93 -3.94 31.04
CA ASP A 64 3.66 -4.37 30.47
C ASP A 64 3.73 -4.48 28.94
N GLU A 65 2.76 -5.18 28.34
CA GLU A 65 2.57 -5.19 26.89
C GLU A 65 2.30 -3.76 26.39
N VAL A 66 3.04 -3.33 25.37
CA VAL A 66 2.95 -1.96 24.85
C VAL A 66 1.69 -1.82 24.00
N GLU A 67 0.83 -0.87 24.34
CA GLU A 67 -0.36 -0.53 23.57
C GLU A 67 -0.13 0.76 22.79
N ASN A 68 -0.34 0.70 21.47
CA ASN A 68 -0.45 1.85 20.58
C ASN A 68 -1.33 1.47 19.38
N HIS A 69 -2.61 1.77 19.47
CA HIS A 69 -3.60 1.41 18.45
C HIS A 69 -4.33 2.65 17.95
N TRP A 70 -4.25 2.88 16.65
CA TRP A 70 -4.85 3.99 15.94
C TRP A 70 -6.01 3.43 15.11
N ASP A 71 -7.24 3.81 15.46
CA ASP A 71 -8.45 3.43 14.73
C ASP A 71 -9.09 4.70 14.18
N LEU A 72 -8.88 4.94 12.88
CA LEU A 72 -9.23 6.18 12.21
C LEU A 72 -10.14 5.93 11.01
N SER A 73 -11.05 6.86 10.76
CA SER A 73 -11.87 6.93 9.55
C SER A 73 -11.47 8.15 8.73
N LEU A 74 -11.44 8.00 7.40
CA LEU A 74 -11.09 9.05 6.45
C LEU A 74 -12.32 9.57 5.73
N GLY A 75 -12.38 10.90 5.54
CA GLY A 75 -13.45 11.55 4.79
C GLY A 75 -13.22 11.49 3.28
N THR A 76 -14.26 11.78 2.50
CA THR A 76 -14.21 11.71 1.02
C THR A 76 -13.74 13.00 0.34
N THR A 77 -13.26 13.98 1.11
CA THR A 77 -12.69 15.20 0.52
C THR A 77 -11.43 14.85 -0.27
N PRO A 78 -11.26 15.33 -1.53
CA PRO A 78 -10.06 15.05 -2.30
C PRO A 78 -8.78 15.38 -1.54
N MET A 79 -7.85 14.42 -1.49
CA MET A 79 -6.64 14.56 -0.70
C MET A 79 -5.46 13.74 -1.25
N THR A 80 -4.26 14.15 -0.85
CA THR A 80 -3.10 13.26 -0.83
C THR A 80 -2.95 12.65 0.56
N LEU A 81 -2.86 11.32 0.62
CA LEU A 81 -2.63 10.58 1.86
C LEU A 81 -1.17 10.13 1.95
N ARG A 82 -0.53 10.38 3.09
CA ARG A 82 0.82 9.90 3.44
C ARG A 82 0.79 9.11 4.73
N ILE A 83 1.33 7.90 4.71
CA ILE A 83 1.49 7.04 5.88
C ILE A 83 2.97 6.75 6.05
N GLN A 84 3.51 7.07 7.22
CA GLN A 84 4.89 6.82 7.60
C GLN A 84 4.88 5.97 8.86
N ALA A 85 5.34 4.72 8.76
CA ALA A 85 5.24 3.77 9.86
C ALA A 85 6.57 3.03 10.10
N GLY A 86 7.00 2.89 11.36
CA GLY A 86 8.22 2.14 11.66
C GLY A 86 7.99 0.62 11.62
N ALA A 87 7.45 0.06 12.71
CA ALA A 87 7.17 -1.36 12.84
C ALA A 87 5.74 -1.62 13.33
N TYR A 88 4.85 -2.13 12.48
CA TYR A 88 3.42 -2.09 12.79
C TYR A 88 2.59 -3.17 12.07
N VAL A 89 1.35 -3.33 12.53
CA VAL A 89 0.29 -4.07 11.80
C VAL A 89 -0.70 -3.07 11.22
N GLY A 90 -0.96 -3.17 9.91
CA GLY A 90 -1.86 -2.29 9.18
C GLY A 90 -3.12 -3.01 8.70
N LYS A 91 -4.28 -2.39 8.90
CA LYS A 91 -5.56 -2.82 8.31
C LYS A 91 -6.24 -1.63 7.67
N TYR A 92 -6.23 -1.57 6.35
CA TYR A 92 -6.73 -0.41 5.62
C TYR A 92 -7.87 -0.83 4.70
N ASP A 93 -8.97 -0.11 4.78
CA ASP A 93 -9.90 0.02 3.68
C ASP A 93 -9.84 1.47 3.16
N LEU A 94 -9.31 1.62 1.95
CA LEU A 94 -9.18 2.90 1.25
C LEU A 94 -10.17 3.00 0.08
N GLY A 95 -11.14 2.10 0.02
CA GLY A 95 -12.20 2.11 -0.97
C GLY A 95 -13.14 3.31 -0.81
N GLY A 96 -13.71 3.79 -1.91
CA GLY A 96 -14.73 4.87 -1.87
C GLY A 96 -14.22 6.24 -1.43
N LEU A 97 -12.91 6.41 -1.25
CA LEU A 97 -12.27 7.69 -0.95
C LEU A 97 -12.01 8.51 -2.24
N SER A 98 -11.55 9.75 -2.07
CA SER A 98 -11.14 10.64 -3.17
C SER A 98 -9.62 10.86 -3.13
N LEU A 99 -8.82 9.79 -3.17
CA LEU A 99 -7.37 9.90 -3.09
C LEU A 99 -6.79 10.33 -4.45
N GLU A 100 -6.16 11.51 -4.48
CA GLU A 100 -5.43 12.00 -5.66
C GLU A 100 -4.03 11.36 -5.73
N ASN A 101 -3.40 11.15 -4.58
CA ASN A 101 -2.15 10.41 -4.45
C ASN A 101 -2.11 9.65 -3.12
N LEU A 102 -1.43 8.51 -3.12
CA LEU A 102 -1.19 7.70 -1.93
C LEU A 102 0.31 7.41 -1.81
N TYR A 103 0.89 7.74 -0.67
CA TYR A 103 2.29 7.42 -0.33
C TYR A 103 2.33 6.65 0.98
N ILE A 104 2.89 5.44 0.97
CA ILE A 104 3.09 4.62 2.16
C ILE A 104 4.56 4.27 2.26
N ALA A 105 5.18 4.58 3.40
CA ALA A 105 6.55 4.22 3.70
C ALA A 105 6.59 3.50 5.04
N ASP A 106 6.97 2.22 5.03
CA ASP A 106 7.13 1.45 6.26
C ASP A 106 8.40 0.62 6.39
N GLY A 107 8.80 0.34 7.64
CA GLY A 107 10.01 -0.39 7.97
C GLY A 107 9.79 -1.90 8.00
N ALA A 108 9.09 -2.39 9.02
CA ALA A 108 8.76 -3.80 9.17
C ALA A 108 7.27 -3.96 9.47
N ALA A 109 6.53 -4.58 8.56
CA ALA A 109 5.07 -4.50 8.62
C ALA A 109 4.36 -5.80 8.26
N ASP A 110 3.18 -5.99 8.85
CA ASP A 110 2.16 -6.93 8.36
C ASP A 110 0.92 -6.11 7.99
N VAL A 111 0.62 -5.99 6.70
CA VAL A 111 -0.42 -5.07 6.21
C VAL A 111 -1.39 -5.78 5.29
N ASN A 112 -2.67 -5.53 5.54
CA ASN A 112 -3.75 -5.80 4.62
C ASN A 112 -4.39 -4.46 4.22
N LEU A 113 -4.28 -4.10 2.94
CA LEU A 113 -4.88 -2.91 2.35
C LEU A 113 -5.87 -3.35 1.28
N ASP A 114 -7.12 -2.94 1.41
CA ASP A 114 -8.16 -3.14 0.41
C ASP A 114 -8.64 -1.80 -0.15
N PHE A 115 -8.90 -1.76 -1.45
CA PHE A 115 -9.75 -0.74 -2.06
C PHE A 115 -11.14 -1.35 -2.27
N SER A 116 -11.93 -1.46 -1.20
CA SER A 116 -13.19 -2.22 -1.20
C SER A 116 -14.24 -1.69 -2.18
N ALA A 117 -14.12 -0.41 -2.56
CA ALA A 117 -14.91 0.29 -3.56
C ALA A 117 -14.03 1.20 -4.44
N PRO A 118 -14.46 1.55 -5.67
CA PRO A 118 -13.69 2.45 -6.54
C PRO A 118 -13.36 3.80 -5.90
N ASN A 119 -12.11 4.25 -6.07
CA ASN A 119 -11.68 5.61 -5.74
C ASN A 119 -12.48 6.61 -6.59
N LEU A 120 -13.05 7.62 -5.93
CA LEU A 120 -14.01 8.56 -6.51
C LEU A 120 -13.38 9.54 -7.50
N VAL A 121 -12.06 9.65 -7.50
CA VAL A 121 -11.28 10.51 -8.39
C VAL A 121 -10.21 9.70 -9.13
N GLU A 122 -9.61 10.28 -10.14
CA GLU A 122 -8.41 9.73 -10.74
C GLU A 122 -7.23 9.88 -9.78
N MET A 123 -6.58 8.77 -9.44
CA MET A 123 -5.34 8.80 -8.67
C MET A 123 -4.15 8.95 -9.63
N GLY A 124 -3.27 9.90 -9.35
CA GLY A 124 -2.01 10.04 -10.07
C GLY A 124 -1.07 8.88 -9.74
N VAL A 125 -0.62 8.87 -8.49
CA VAL A 125 0.43 7.97 -8.00
C VAL A 125 -0.03 7.19 -6.77
N LEU A 126 0.21 5.89 -6.78
CA LEU A 126 0.28 5.03 -5.60
C LEU A 126 1.74 4.61 -5.42
N ASP A 127 2.38 5.08 -4.36
CA ASP A 127 3.77 4.74 -4.04
C ASP A 127 3.82 4.02 -2.69
N TYR A 128 4.31 2.79 -2.68
CA TYR A 128 4.48 1.98 -1.48
C TYR A 128 5.94 1.53 -1.38
N SER A 129 6.63 2.02 -0.35
CA SER A 129 7.98 1.58 0.03
C SER A 129 7.96 0.80 1.33
N THR A 130 8.49 -0.42 1.34
CA THR A 130 8.56 -1.27 2.53
C THR A 130 9.95 -1.89 2.74
N GLY A 131 10.35 -2.08 4.00
CA GLY A 131 11.57 -2.81 4.35
C GLY A 131 11.36 -4.33 4.38
N ALA A 132 11.12 -4.88 5.58
CA ALA A 132 10.98 -6.32 5.80
C ALA A 132 9.56 -6.69 6.25
N SER A 133 8.72 -7.17 5.33
CA SER A 133 7.26 -7.16 5.55
C SER A 133 6.50 -8.32 4.91
N ASN A 134 5.27 -8.52 5.36
CA ASN A 134 4.27 -9.32 4.65
C ASN A 134 3.11 -8.39 4.28
N LEU A 135 2.84 -8.20 3.00
CA LEU A 135 1.82 -7.25 2.54
C LEU A 135 0.83 -7.92 1.59
N THR A 136 -0.44 -7.60 1.75
CA THR A 136 -1.50 -7.92 0.79
C THR A 136 -2.21 -6.63 0.41
N LEU A 137 -2.15 -6.28 -0.87
CA LEU A 137 -2.89 -5.18 -1.48
C LEU A 137 -3.98 -5.77 -2.36
N THR A 138 -5.24 -5.58 -2.00
CA THR A 138 -6.41 -6.18 -2.65
C THR A 138 -7.22 -5.13 -3.40
N ASN A 139 -7.85 -5.56 -4.50
CA ASN A 139 -8.68 -4.74 -5.36
C ASN A 139 -7.97 -3.50 -5.94
N LEU A 140 -6.68 -3.61 -6.27
CA LEU A 140 -5.87 -2.48 -6.74
C LEU A 140 -6.46 -1.76 -7.97
N SER A 141 -7.26 -2.43 -8.81
CA SER A 141 -7.91 -1.75 -9.94
C SER A 141 -8.95 -0.70 -9.49
N ASN A 142 -9.54 -0.86 -8.30
CA ASN A 142 -10.44 0.13 -7.72
C ASN A 142 -9.73 1.44 -7.35
N ALA A 143 -8.41 1.43 -7.11
CA ALA A 143 -7.66 2.63 -6.73
C ALA A 143 -7.59 3.69 -7.85
N ASN A 144 -7.88 3.32 -9.10
CA ASN A 144 -7.91 4.23 -10.25
C ASN A 144 -6.59 5.01 -10.46
N PHE A 145 -5.45 4.39 -10.16
CA PHE A 145 -4.13 4.99 -10.33
C PHE A 145 -3.68 5.04 -11.80
N SER A 146 -2.88 6.03 -12.14
CA SER A 146 -2.12 6.05 -13.40
C SER A 146 -0.78 5.30 -13.27
N THR A 147 -0.17 5.38 -12.09
CA THR A 147 1.13 4.80 -11.79
C THR A 147 1.13 4.19 -10.40
N LEU A 148 1.56 2.94 -10.29
CA LEU A 148 1.89 2.28 -9.04
C LEU A 148 3.39 2.02 -8.98
N ILE A 149 4.04 2.44 -7.90
CA ILE A 149 5.44 2.12 -7.59
C ILE A 149 5.44 1.32 -6.30
N PHE A 150 6.02 0.14 -6.34
CA PHE A 150 6.18 -0.74 -5.19
C PHE A 150 7.65 -1.07 -5.01
N THR A 151 8.27 -0.51 -3.98
CA THR A 151 9.67 -0.76 -3.63
C THR A 151 9.72 -1.56 -2.34
N SER A 152 10.43 -2.68 -2.34
CA SER A 152 10.43 -3.59 -1.21
C SER A 152 11.78 -4.24 -0.91
N GLY A 153 12.04 -4.47 0.37
CA GLY A 153 13.19 -5.24 0.85
C GLY A 153 12.91 -6.75 0.84
N ALA A 154 12.84 -7.37 2.02
CA ALA A 154 12.69 -8.82 2.17
C ALA A 154 11.30 -9.20 2.66
N GLY A 155 10.60 -10.11 1.99
CA GLY A 155 9.22 -10.37 2.38
C GLY A 155 8.36 -11.17 1.43
N ASN A 156 7.06 -11.20 1.73
CA ASN A 156 6.04 -11.79 0.89
C ASN A 156 5.02 -10.71 0.53
N TYR A 157 4.80 -10.49 -0.75
CA TYR A 157 3.96 -9.41 -1.24
C TYR A 157 2.94 -9.95 -2.22
N THR A 158 1.66 -9.68 -1.95
CA THR A 158 0.56 -10.01 -2.85
C THR A 158 -0.03 -8.71 -3.35
N LEU A 159 0.02 -8.50 -4.66
CA LEU A 159 -0.60 -7.39 -5.36
C LEU A 159 -1.74 -7.96 -6.21
N ASP A 160 -2.96 -7.75 -5.76
CA ASP A 160 -4.17 -8.22 -6.43
C ASP A 160 -4.87 -7.07 -7.17
N PHE A 161 -4.85 -7.17 -8.49
CA PHE A 161 -5.43 -6.23 -9.44
C PHE A 161 -6.91 -6.49 -9.73
N SER A 162 -7.61 -7.22 -8.87
CA SER A 162 -9.07 -7.30 -8.85
C SER A 162 -9.73 -5.91 -8.73
N GLY A 163 -11.05 -5.87 -8.94
CA GLY A 163 -11.83 -4.63 -8.94
C GLY A 163 -12.09 -4.07 -10.34
N THR A 164 -12.38 -2.78 -10.42
CA THR A 164 -12.88 -2.12 -11.64
C THR A 164 -11.75 -1.41 -12.36
N PHE A 165 -11.18 -2.04 -13.39
CA PHE A 165 -10.09 -1.45 -14.18
C PHE A 165 -10.63 -0.50 -15.27
N GLN A 166 -10.36 0.80 -15.13
CA GLN A 166 -11.04 1.84 -15.92
C GLN A 166 -10.14 2.57 -16.93
N ARG A 167 -8.80 2.51 -16.77
CA ARG A 167 -7.83 3.30 -17.55
C ARG A 167 -6.50 2.56 -17.69
N ASP A 168 -5.70 2.99 -18.67
CA ASP A 168 -4.32 2.51 -18.79
C ASP A 168 -3.53 2.88 -17.54
N ALA A 169 -2.72 1.96 -17.06
CA ALA A 169 -1.92 2.15 -15.86
C ALA A 169 -0.55 1.47 -15.99
N ASN A 170 0.44 2.07 -15.32
CA ASN A 170 1.80 1.55 -15.23
C ASN A 170 2.08 1.08 -13.81
N VAL A 171 2.71 -0.07 -13.69
CA VAL A 171 3.13 -0.64 -12.41
C VAL A 171 4.62 -0.89 -12.48
N LYS A 172 5.36 -0.40 -11.49
CA LYS A 172 6.77 -0.73 -11.29
C LYS A 172 6.94 -1.43 -9.95
N VAL A 173 7.49 -2.64 -9.98
CA VAL A 173 7.83 -3.42 -8.79
C VAL A 173 9.34 -3.54 -8.73
N GLU A 174 9.95 -3.04 -7.66
CA GLU A 174 11.36 -3.23 -7.32
C GLU A 174 11.43 -4.03 -6.01
N ALA A 175 11.94 -5.25 -6.06
CA ALA A 175 11.99 -6.12 -4.89
C ALA A 175 13.38 -6.72 -4.64
N GLY A 176 13.77 -6.75 -3.37
CA GLY A 176 15.04 -7.32 -2.92
C GLY A 176 15.02 -8.85 -2.90
N LEU A 177 14.84 -9.42 -1.70
CA LEU A 177 14.79 -10.87 -1.46
C LEU A 177 13.36 -11.28 -1.09
N SER A 178 12.56 -11.65 -2.09
CA SER A 178 11.11 -11.64 -1.89
C SER A 178 10.38 -12.75 -2.65
N THR A 179 9.18 -13.07 -2.17
CA THR A 179 8.16 -13.68 -3.03
C THR A 179 7.14 -12.60 -3.40
N VAL A 180 7.00 -12.32 -4.69
CA VAL A 180 6.02 -11.38 -5.23
C VAL A 180 4.94 -12.17 -5.96
N ARG A 181 3.69 -11.99 -5.57
CA ARG A 181 2.52 -12.56 -6.24
C ARG A 181 1.74 -11.45 -6.91
N LEU A 182 1.56 -11.58 -8.23
CA LEU A 182 0.71 -10.69 -9.00
C LEU A 182 -0.54 -11.46 -9.37
N LEU A 183 -1.67 -11.07 -8.78
CA LEU A 183 -2.99 -11.65 -9.07
C LEU A 183 -3.69 -10.70 -10.04
N VAL A 184 -3.95 -11.17 -11.25
CA VAL A 184 -4.60 -10.39 -12.29
C VAL A 184 -5.84 -11.14 -12.74
N PRO A 185 -7.06 -10.59 -12.67
CA PRO A 185 -8.26 -11.23 -13.20
C PRO A 185 -8.14 -11.61 -14.68
N GLU A 186 -8.66 -12.78 -15.07
CA GLU A 186 -8.77 -13.16 -16.49
C GLU A 186 -9.58 -12.11 -17.29
N GLY A 187 -9.19 -11.87 -18.54
CA GLY A 187 -9.85 -10.89 -19.42
C GLY A 187 -9.31 -9.46 -19.33
N MET A 188 -8.43 -9.16 -18.36
CA MET A 188 -7.64 -7.93 -18.37
C MET A 188 -6.50 -8.01 -19.38
N ASN A 189 -6.28 -6.93 -20.14
CA ASN A 189 -5.16 -6.80 -21.07
C ASN A 189 -3.90 -6.36 -20.33
N VAL A 190 -2.92 -7.27 -20.20
CA VAL A 190 -1.72 -7.05 -19.39
C VAL A 190 -0.44 -7.35 -20.18
N LYS A 191 0.54 -6.47 -20.01
CA LYS A 191 1.91 -6.66 -20.51
C LYS A 191 2.87 -6.58 -19.35
N LEU A 192 3.66 -7.62 -19.16
CA LEU A 192 4.67 -7.67 -18.11
C LEU A 192 6.06 -7.83 -18.69
N THR A 193 6.99 -7.01 -18.24
CA THR A 193 8.43 -7.17 -18.45
C THR A 193 9.10 -7.50 -17.13
N PHE A 194 9.97 -8.50 -17.14
CA PHE A 194 10.68 -9.00 -15.98
C PHE A 194 12.18 -8.89 -16.19
N ASP A 195 12.86 -8.29 -15.21
CA ASP A 195 14.31 -8.31 -15.07
C ASP A 195 14.64 -8.86 -13.67
N GLY A 196 15.42 -9.94 -13.62
CA GLY A 196 15.62 -10.68 -12.38
C GLY A 196 17.02 -11.27 -12.30
N GLY A 197 17.66 -11.12 -11.15
CA GLY A 197 18.95 -11.75 -10.84
C GLY A 197 18.82 -13.25 -10.60
N LEU A 198 18.75 -13.66 -9.33
CA LEU A 198 18.60 -15.07 -8.93
C LEU A 198 17.14 -15.41 -8.66
N THR A 199 16.36 -15.52 -9.74
CA THR A 199 14.89 -15.53 -9.64
C THR A 199 14.25 -16.67 -10.42
N ASN A 200 13.08 -17.10 -9.96
CA ASN A 200 12.22 -18.03 -10.67
C ASN A 200 10.85 -17.39 -10.92
N VAL A 201 10.31 -17.57 -12.13
CA VAL A 201 8.97 -17.13 -12.47
C VAL A 201 8.08 -18.35 -12.64
N SER A 202 7.02 -18.43 -11.85
CA SER A 202 5.93 -19.38 -12.03
C SER A 202 4.69 -18.66 -12.55
N MET A 203 3.86 -19.35 -13.32
CA MET A 203 2.59 -18.80 -13.79
C MET A 203 1.51 -19.87 -13.86
N SER A 204 0.26 -19.45 -13.70
CA SER A 204 -0.93 -20.28 -13.90
C SER A 204 -2.05 -19.49 -14.59
N GLY A 205 -3.08 -20.20 -15.05
CA GLY A 205 -4.27 -19.59 -15.66
C GLY A 205 -4.00 -18.93 -17.02
N GLY A 206 -4.52 -17.72 -17.22
CA GLY A 206 -4.53 -16.99 -18.50
C GLY A 206 -3.20 -16.36 -18.92
N TRP A 207 -2.14 -16.54 -18.13
CA TRP A 207 -0.81 -16.00 -18.43
C TRP A 207 -0.08 -16.77 -19.53
N GLU A 208 0.53 -16.04 -20.46
CA GLU A 208 1.36 -16.59 -21.52
C GLU A 208 2.78 -16.00 -21.46
N LYS A 209 3.80 -16.86 -21.55
CA LYS A 209 5.20 -16.44 -21.70
C LYS A 209 5.50 -16.19 -23.18
N LEU A 210 5.86 -14.95 -23.53
CA LEU A 210 6.27 -14.60 -24.89
C LEU A 210 7.75 -14.92 -25.14
N ASN A 211 8.60 -14.58 -24.17
CA ASN A 211 10.03 -14.85 -24.17
C ASN A 211 10.56 -14.83 -22.73
N ASP A 212 11.87 -14.90 -22.55
CA ASP A 212 12.50 -15.01 -21.22
C ASP A 212 12.26 -13.82 -20.29
N THR A 213 11.95 -12.65 -20.82
CA THR A 213 11.73 -11.43 -20.03
C THR A 213 10.34 -10.84 -20.21
N SER A 214 9.44 -11.49 -20.96
CA SER A 214 8.15 -10.92 -21.30
C SER A 214 7.02 -11.92 -21.18
N TYR A 215 5.96 -11.47 -20.51
CA TYR A 215 4.74 -12.21 -20.22
C TYR A 215 3.54 -11.34 -20.57
N ILE A 216 2.45 -11.97 -20.97
CA ILE A 216 1.21 -11.28 -21.28
C ILE A 216 0.02 -12.01 -20.68
N GLN A 217 -1.06 -11.27 -20.54
CA GLN A 217 -2.39 -11.83 -20.48
C GLN A 217 -3.25 -11.10 -21.51
N THR A 218 -3.85 -11.87 -22.43
CA THR A 218 -4.72 -11.29 -23.45
C THR A 218 -6.08 -10.95 -22.83
N GLY A 219 -6.53 -9.73 -23.09
CA GLY A 219 -7.81 -9.23 -22.61
C GLY A 219 -8.33 -8.07 -23.43
N GLU A 220 -9.40 -7.44 -22.96
CA GLU A 220 -10.01 -6.27 -23.61
C GLU A 220 -9.90 -5.02 -22.75
N GLY A 221 -10.14 -3.86 -23.37
CA GLY A 221 -10.18 -2.58 -22.66
C GLY A 221 -8.78 -1.97 -22.43
N PRO A 222 -8.63 -1.19 -21.34
CA PRO A 222 -7.37 -0.54 -21.01
C PRO A 222 -6.24 -1.55 -20.75
N THR A 223 -5.00 -1.10 -20.85
CA THR A 223 -3.79 -1.93 -20.66
C THR A 223 -3.14 -1.67 -19.31
N LEU A 224 -2.90 -2.73 -18.55
CA LEU A 224 -2.00 -2.71 -17.40
C LEU A 224 -0.57 -3.07 -17.86
N THR A 225 0.36 -2.15 -17.74
CA THR A 225 1.78 -2.38 -18.08
C THR A 225 2.58 -2.52 -16.81
N ILE A 226 3.23 -3.68 -16.62
CA ILE A 226 3.96 -4.02 -15.40
C ILE A 226 5.44 -4.22 -15.72
N THR A 227 6.32 -3.55 -15.00
CA THR A 227 7.76 -3.84 -14.98
C THR A 227 8.12 -4.37 -13.60
N VAL A 228 8.78 -5.51 -13.55
CA VAL A 228 9.22 -6.15 -12.31
C VAL A 228 10.73 -6.32 -12.35
N GLU A 229 11.41 -5.71 -11.37
CA GLU A 229 12.84 -5.81 -11.13
C GLU A 229 13.08 -6.53 -9.80
N MET A 230 13.76 -7.68 -9.82
CA MET A 230 13.96 -8.50 -8.62
C MET A 230 15.42 -8.91 -8.40
N GLY A 231 15.91 -8.72 -7.17
CA GLY A 231 17.24 -9.19 -6.77
C GLY A 231 17.32 -10.72 -6.69
N ALA A 232 16.48 -11.32 -5.85
CA ALA A 232 16.38 -12.76 -5.67
C ALA A 232 15.01 -13.20 -5.15
N GLY A 233 14.58 -14.41 -5.50
CA GLY A 233 13.35 -15.02 -4.99
C GLY A 233 12.38 -15.47 -6.10
N ASN A 234 11.08 -15.33 -5.86
CA ASN A 234 10.05 -15.88 -6.75
C ASN A 234 9.07 -14.79 -7.19
N LEU A 235 8.78 -14.77 -8.49
CA LEU A 235 7.64 -14.09 -9.05
C LEU A 235 6.57 -15.13 -9.39
N GLU A 236 5.38 -14.99 -8.82
CA GLU A 236 4.23 -15.84 -9.11
C GLU A 236 3.18 -15.00 -9.86
N LEU A 237 2.90 -15.36 -11.11
CA LEU A 237 1.87 -14.75 -11.94
C LEU A 237 0.60 -15.60 -11.91
N LEU A 238 -0.46 -15.07 -11.30
CA LEU A 238 -1.65 -15.84 -10.97
C LEU A 238 -2.90 -15.12 -11.47
N ASN A 239 -3.99 -15.86 -11.59
CA ASN A 239 -5.34 -15.32 -11.58
C ASN A 239 -5.96 -15.57 -10.19
N PRO A 240 -6.71 -14.61 -9.62
CA PRO A 240 -7.37 -14.76 -8.31
C PRO A 240 -8.48 -15.82 -8.30
#